data_AF-A0A2V7CL07-F1
#
_entry.id   AF-A0A2V7CL07-F1
#
_cell.length_a   1.000
_cell.length_b   1.000
_cell.length_c   1.000
_cell.angle_alpha   90.00
_cell.angle_beta   90.00
_cell.angle_gamma   90.00
#
_symmetry.space_group_name_H-M   'P 1'
#
loop_
_entity.id
_entity.type
_entity.pdbx_description
1 polymer ?
#
loop_
_entity_poly.entity_id
_entity_poly.type
_entity_poly.pdbx_seq_one_letter_code
_entity_poly.pdbx_strand_id
1 'polypeptide(L)'
;MYGEFKGKGLEVLLVNFREKLDHVRQVVRERGYVAPVLLDESGDVTGKAYGVWGPPTAYFIDREGRLIGRVAGSRDWSGPAARAFIQALLDGR
;
A
#
# COMPACT_ATOMS: atom_id res chain seq x y z
N MET A 1 2.12 -11.77 2.83
CA MET A 1 0.91 -11.29 2.13
C MET A 1 1.22 -10.94 0.68
N TYR A 2 1.92 -9.84 0.35
CA TYR A 2 2.07 -9.42 -1.05
C TYR A 2 2.62 -10.51 -1.99
N GLY A 3 3.76 -11.14 -1.67
CA GLY A 3 4.35 -12.19 -2.52
C GLY A 3 3.43 -13.39 -2.78
N GLU A 4 2.52 -13.70 -1.86
CA GLU A 4 1.55 -14.79 -1.99
C GLU A 4 0.39 -14.44 -2.92
N PHE A 5 -0.10 -13.20 -2.87
CA PHE A 5 -1.26 -12.76 -3.64
C PHE A 5 -0.90 -12.06 -4.95
N LYS A 6 0.36 -11.68 -5.16
CA LYS A 6 0.83 -11.06 -6.41
C LYS A 6 0.47 -11.90 -7.63
N GLY A 7 0.75 -13.20 -7.58
CA GLY A 7 0.41 -14.14 -8.65
C GLY A 7 -1.10 -14.34 -8.88
N LYS A 8 -1.94 -13.84 -7.98
CA LYS A 8 -3.41 -13.89 -8.08
C LYS A 8 -4.01 -12.56 -8.57
N GLY A 9 -3.18 -11.59 -8.92
CA GLY A 9 -3.59 -10.29 -9.45
C GLY A 9 -3.68 -9.16 -8.42
N LEU A 10 -3.13 -9.35 -7.21
CA LEU A 10 -2.94 -8.25 -6.27
C LEU A 10 -1.69 -7.45 -6.65
N GLU A 11 -1.83 -6.14 -6.77
CA GLU A 11 -0.69 -5.22 -6.75
C GLU A 11 -0.72 -4.32 -5.51
N VAL A 12 0.47 -4.08 -4.94
CA VAL A 12 0.64 -3.23 -3.76
C VAL A 12 1.70 -2.19 -4.08
N LEU A 13 1.34 -0.92 -3.91
CA LEU A 13 2.26 0.21 -4.06
C LEU A 13 2.48 0.82 -2.67
N LEU A 14 3.72 0.81 -2.21
CA LEU A 14 4.12 1.48 -0.98
C LEU A 14 4.48 2.93 -1.32
N VAL A 15 3.59 3.87 -1.04
CA VAL A 15 3.84 5.30 -1.28
C VAL A 15 4.54 5.88 -0.06
N ASN A 16 5.81 6.23 -0.23
CA ASN A 16 6.59 6.97 0.77
C ASN A 16 6.09 8.41 0.87
N PHE A 17 6.07 8.98 2.08
CA PHE A 17 5.53 10.32 2.32
C PHE A 17 6.57 11.23 2.97
N ARG A 18 7.03 12.25 2.22
CA ARG A 18 7.91 13.33 2.70
C ARG A 18 9.26 12.88 3.28
N GLU A 19 9.83 11.80 2.74
CA GLU A 19 11.18 11.36 3.11
C GLU A 19 12.14 11.48 1.92
N LYS A 20 13.43 11.60 2.21
CA LYS A 20 14.49 11.74 1.20
C LYS A 20 14.77 10.40 0.52
N LEU A 21 15.02 10.42 -0.78
CA LEU A 21 15.31 9.22 -1.58
C LEU A 21 16.34 8.27 -0.95
N ASP A 22 17.46 8.80 -0.43
CA ASP A 22 18.52 7.97 0.14
C ASP A 22 18.08 7.26 1.42
N HIS A 23 17.30 7.94 2.26
CA HIS A 23 16.70 7.34 3.46
C HIS A 23 15.72 6.22 3.09
N VAL A 24 14.84 6.49 2.11
CA VAL A 24 13.88 5.50 1.61
C VAL A 24 14.61 4.27 1.05
N ARG A 25 15.62 4.47 0.20
CA ARG A 25 16.42 3.37 -0.36
C ARG A 25 17.10 2.53 0.71
N GLN A 26 17.63 3.17 1.76
CA GLN A 26 18.23 2.46 2.89
C GLN A 26 17.18 1.58 3.60
N VAL A 27 16.04 2.16 3.99
CA VAL A 27 14.97 1.44 4.69
C VAL A 27 14.40 0.28 3.86
N VAL A 28 14.23 0.47 2.55
CA VAL A 28 13.76 -0.56 1.62
C VAL A 28 14.70 -1.77 1.62
N ARG A 29 16.01 -1.54 1.59
CA ARG A 29 17.02 -2.61 1.67
C ARG A 29 17.01 -3.30 3.02
N GLU A 30 17.05 -2.52 4.10
CA GLU A 30 17.12 -3.04 5.48
C GLU A 30 15.89 -3.89 5.85
N ARG A 31 14.71 -3.47 5.40
CA ARG A 31 13.44 -4.16 5.71
C ARG A 31 13.04 -5.20 4.68
N GLY A 32 13.79 -5.33 3.57
CA GLY A 32 13.52 -6.31 2.52
C GLY A 32 12.16 -6.13 1.86
N TYR A 33 11.73 -4.89 1.62
CA TYR A 33 10.46 -4.65 0.93
C TYR A 33 10.51 -5.16 -0.51
N VAL A 34 9.57 -6.05 -0.83
CA VAL A 34 9.46 -6.68 -2.15
C VAL A 34 8.36 -6.06 -3.03
N ALA A 35 7.48 -5.26 -2.44
CA ALA A 35 6.51 -4.46 -3.18
C ALA A 35 7.17 -3.19 -3.74
N PRO A 36 6.73 -2.70 -4.92
CA PRO A 36 7.18 -1.41 -5.44
C PRO A 36 6.99 -0.29 -4.43
N VAL A 37 8.03 0.55 -4.30
CA VAL A 37 8.03 1.73 -3.43
C VAL A 37 8.08 2.97 -4.29
N LEU A 38 7.09 3.84 -4.14
CA LEU A 38 7.00 5.12 -4.83
C LEU A 38 7.46 6.23 -3.89
N LEU A 39 8.16 7.22 -4.42
CA LEU A 39 8.64 8.37 -3.66
C LEU A 39 7.72 9.57 -3.87
N ASP A 40 7.14 10.09 -2.78
CA ASP A 40 6.45 11.38 -2.77
C ASP A 40 7.14 12.31 -1.76
N GLU A 41 8.31 12.83 -2.16
CA GLU A 41 9.17 13.66 -1.31
C GLU A 41 8.52 15.02 -0.99
N SER A 42 7.72 15.60 -1.90
CA SER A 42 6.97 16.84 -1.60
C SER A 42 5.78 16.58 -0.66
N GLY A 43 5.19 15.38 -0.75
CA GLY A 43 3.98 15.03 -0.04
C GLY A 43 2.71 15.56 -0.71
N ASP A 44 2.81 16.13 -1.91
CA ASP A 44 1.65 16.70 -2.59
C ASP A 44 0.71 15.61 -3.10
N VAL A 45 1.24 14.47 -3.55
CA VAL A 45 0.40 13.34 -4.00
C VAL A 45 -0.33 12.75 -2.79
N THR A 46 0.41 12.35 -1.76
CA THR A 46 -0.12 11.68 -0.57
C THR A 46 -1.02 12.62 0.23
N GLY A 47 -0.57 13.85 0.48
CA GLY A 47 -1.26 14.82 1.30
C GLY A 47 -2.41 15.54 0.58
N LYS A 48 -2.14 16.18 -0.57
CA LYS A 48 -3.15 17.02 -1.25
C LYS A 48 -4.08 16.20 -2.15
N ALA A 49 -3.54 15.32 -2.99
CA ALA A 49 -4.35 14.57 -3.95
C ALA A 49 -5.11 13.41 -3.29
N TYR A 50 -4.46 12.68 -2.38
CA TYR A 50 -5.05 11.51 -1.71
C TYR A 50 -5.66 11.85 -0.33
N GLY A 51 -5.43 13.04 0.22
CA GLY A 51 -6.01 13.46 1.49
C GLY A 51 -5.49 12.70 2.72
N VAL A 52 -4.25 12.21 2.65
CA VAL A 52 -3.61 11.53 3.80
C VAL A 52 -3.13 12.58 4.79
N TRP A 53 -3.79 12.63 5.94
CA TRP A 53 -3.43 13.53 7.04
C TRP A 53 -2.34 12.94 7.94
N GLY A 54 -2.28 11.61 8.03
CA GLY A 54 -1.29 10.90 8.83
C GLY A 54 -1.09 9.46 8.33
N PRO A 55 0.16 9.01 8.13
CA PRO A 55 0.46 7.62 7.84
C PRO A 55 0.34 6.71 9.10
N PRO A 56 0.10 5.40 8.92
CA PRO A 56 -0.20 4.75 7.66
C PRO A 56 -1.68 4.95 7.25
N THR A 57 -1.93 5.08 5.96
CA THR A 57 -3.27 5.01 5.35
C THR A 57 -3.19 4.09 4.14
N ALA A 58 -4.14 3.17 3.99
CA ALA A 58 -4.24 2.29 2.83
C ALA A 58 -5.53 2.58 2.04
N TYR A 59 -5.42 2.48 0.72
CA TYR A 59 -6.52 2.62 -0.23
C TYR A 59 -6.66 1.31 -0.99
N PHE A 60 -7.90 0.91 -1.27
CA PHE A 60 -8.22 -0.29 -2.04
C PHE A 60 -8.86 0.14 -3.33
N ILE A 61 -8.27 -0.30 -4.44
CA ILE A 61 -8.69 0.03 -5.79
C ILE A 61 -9.03 -1.29 -6.48
N ASP A 62 -10.19 -1.36 -7.14
CA ASP A 62 -10.59 -2.55 -7.90
C ASP A 62 -9.94 -2.59 -9.30
N ARG A 63 -10.29 -3.63 -10.08
CA ARG A 63 -9.69 -3.87 -11.41
C ARG A 63 -10.10 -2.82 -12.45
N GLU A 64 -11.22 -2.14 -12.23
CA GLU A 64 -11.72 -1.04 -13.05
C GLU A 64 -11.12 0.30 -12.64
N GLY A 65 -10.26 0.33 -11.62
CA GLY A 65 -9.60 1.54 -11.13
C GLY A 65 -10.45 2.37 -10.17
N ARG A 66 -11.53 1.82 -9.62
CA ARG A 66 -12.43 2.52 -8.69
C ARG A 66 -11.94 2.35 -7.25
N LEU A 67 -12.05 3.41 -6.46
CA LEU A 67 -11.78 3.36 -5.03
C LEU A 67 -12.90 2.60 -4.31
N ILE A 68 -12.58 1.44 -3.77
CA ILE A 68 -13.54 0.58 -3.04
C ILE A 68 -13.37 0.62 -1.52
N GLY A 69 -12.31 1.26 -1.02
CA GLY A 69 -12.14 1.44 0.41
C GLY A 69 -10.92 2.26 0.82
N ARG A 70 -10.96 2.78 2.04
CA ARG A 70 -9.85 3.49 2.68
C ARG A 70 -9.80 3.10 4.16
N VAL A 71 -8.59 2.92 4.69
CA VAL A 71 -8.37 2.68 6.12
C VAL A 71 -7.21 3.52 6.63
N ALA A 72 -7.42 4.23 7.73
CA ALA A 72 -6.39 4.96 8.44
C ALA A 72 -5.90 4.16 9.66
N GLY A 73 -4.60 4.31 9.96
CA GLY A 73 -3.94 3.66 11.07
C GLY A 73 -3.41 2.25 10.75
N SER A 74 -2.58 1.75 11.65
CA SER A 74 -1.88 0.48 11.48
C SER A 74 -2.85 -0.71 11.45
N ARG A 75 -2.51 -1.71 10.62
CA ARG A 75 -3.20 -2.99 10.56
C ARG A 75 -2.16 -4.09 10.40
N ASP A 76 -2.45 -5.26 10.96
CA ASP A 76 -1.69 -6.47 10.66
C ASP A 76 -2.15 -7.03 9.32
N TRP A 77 -1.48 -6.64 8.25
CA TRP A 77 -1.74 -7.13 6.89
C TRP A 77 -1.26 -8.57 6.67
N SER A 78 -0.55 -9.16 7.64
CA SER A 78 -0.07 -10.54 7.57
C SER A 78 -1.02 -11.53 8.27
N GLY A 79 -1.93 -11.04 9.11
CA GLY A 79 -2.85 -11.84 9.89
C GLY A 79 -4.02 -12.45 9.09
N PRO A 80 -4.74 -13.42 9.67
CA PRO A 80 -5.80 -14.18 8.97
C PRO A 80 -6.93 -13.29 8.43
N ALA A 81 -7.37 -12.30 9.20
CA ALA A 81 -8.46 -11.42 8.79
C ALA A 81 -8.12 -10.59 7.54
N ALA A 82 -6.90 -10.04 7.48
CA ALA A 82 -6.43 -9.29 6.32
C ALA A 82 -6.32 -10.19 5.08
N ARG A 83 -5.82 -11.42 5.24
CA ARG A 83 -5.72 -12.40 4.14
C ARG A 83 -7.10 -12.79 3.61
N ALA A 84 -8.06 -13.06 4.49
CA ALA A 84 -9.43 -13.37 4.09
C ALA A 84 -10.09 -12.21 3.33
N PHE A 85 -9.89 -10.98 3.81
CA PHE A 85 -10.37 -9.77 3.13
C PHE A 85 -9.76 -9.61 1.72
N ILE A 86 -8.44 -9.74 1.58
CA ILE A 86 -7.77 -9.64 0.27
C ILE A 86 -8.22 -10.76 -0.67
N GLN A 87 -8.35 -12.00 -0.18
CA GLN A 87 -8.84 -13.10 -1.00
C GLN A 87 -10.27 -12.83 -1.50
N ALA A 88 -11.16 -12.32 -0.64
CA ALA A 88 -12.51 -11.95 -1.04
C ALA A 88 -12.53 -10.85 -2.12
N LEU A 89 -11.65 -9.85 -2.04
CA LEU A 89 -11.51 -8.83 -3.07
C LEU A 89 -10.97 -9.38 -4.41
N LEU A 90 -10.15 -10.44 -4.37
CA LEU A 90 -9.62 -11.06 -5.58
C LEU A 90 -10.62 -12.01 -6.24
N ASP A 91 -11.50 -12.62 -5.45
CA ASP A 91 -12.54 -13.54 -5.90
C ASP A 91 -13.79 -12.79 -6.42
N GLY A 92 -14.10 -11.62 -5.83
CA GLY A 92 -15.11 -10.70 -6.32
C GLY A 92 -14.63 -10.06 -7.62
N ARG A 93 -15.21 -10.49 -8.75
CA ARG A 93 -15.01 -9.83 -10.04
C ARG A 93 -15.55 -8.42 -10.03
#